data_AF-A0A2N1P017-F1
#
_entry.id   AF-A0A2N1P017-F1
#
_cell.length_a   1.000
_cell.length_b   1.000
_cell.length_c   1.000
_cell.angle_alpha   90.00
_cell.angle_beta   90.00
_cell.angle_gamma   90.00
#
_symmetry.space_group_name_H-M   'P 1'
#
loop_
_entity.id
_entity.type
_entity.pdbx_description
1 polymer ?
#
loop_
_entity_poly.entity_id
_entity_poly.type
_entity_poly.pdbx_seq_one_letter_code
_entity_poly.pdbx_strand_id
1 'polypeptide(L)'
;MKFQNLGNLRESIKKDHILNWRRIVNILHNISYGLSTIHRENYCHGDFQTSNILLESYGNYLGPVISDFGLCRPADQSSIDKTLYGVLPFVAPEVLRGIEFTKASDVYGFGMVMLEIICGNVPFADRDYDIHLALDICKGERPPIPEYTPEPYAALMKRCWDPIPTKRPTAQELYRQIGDWDTILSKFELNDKQIAIKLEIEREFSQEREDMWKEARLTINPHPLKHSQNSLTSKRLEYSKQLNQLLDKNDTTTYYTTRQFDMSICHPKLKTKEEISQEREDKWK
;
A
#
# COMPACT_ATOMS: atom_id res chain seq x y z
N MET A 1 19.87 7.97 -15.66
CA MET A 1 18.45 7.57 -15.52
C MET A 1 17.89 7.36 -16.92
N LYS A 2 17.31 6.20 -17.23
CA LYS A 2 16.57 6.01 -18.50
C LYS A 2 15.23 6.74 -18.40
N PHE A 3 14.76 7.36 -19.48
CA PHE A 3 13.45 8.01 -19.52
C PHE A 3 12.35 6.96 -19.43
N GLN A 4 11.39 7.16 -18.53
CA GLN A 4 10.29 6.23 -18.27
C GLN A 4 9.00 6.81 -18.83
N ASN A 5 8.49 6.20 -19.90
CA ASN A 5 7.47 6.79 -20.76
C ASN A 5 6.04 6.76 -20.20
N LEU A 6 5.78 5.98 -19.15
CA LEU A 6 4.44 5.87 -18.53
C LEU A 6 4.31 6.65 -17.21
N GLY A 7 5.35 7.34 -16.76
CA GLY A 7 5.35 8.05 -15.47
C GLY A 7 5.55 7.11 -14.29
N ASN A 8 4.92 7.42 -13.15
CA ASN A 8 4.99 6.60 -11.94
C ASN A 8 3.75 5.71 -11.73
N LEU A 9 3.88 4.73 -10.84
CA LEU A 9 2.82 3.78 -10.53
C LEU A 9 1.59 4.46 -9.93
N ARG A 10 1.75 5.49 -9.10
CA ARG A 10 0.64 6.24 -8.50
C ARG A 10 -0.27 6.86 -9.56
N GLU A 11 0.31 7.51 -10.56
CA GLU A 11 -0.43 8.09 -11.70
C GLU A 11 -1.15 7.03 -12.52
N SER A 12 -0.55 5.84 -12.65
CA SER A 12 -1.12 4.73 -13.41
C SER A 12 -2.27 4.04 -12.67
N ILE A 13 -2.20 3.93 -11.34
CA ILE A 13 -3.30 3.44 -10.49
C ILE A 13 -4.54 4.31 -10.66
N LYS A 14 -4.37 5.65 -10.71
CA LYS A 14 -5.47 6.61 -10.92
C LYS A 14 -6.13 6.48 -12.29
N LYS A 15 -5.36 6.16 -13.33
CA LYS A 15 -5.88 5.99 -14.68
C LYS A 15 -6.65 4.68 -14.85
N ASP A 16 -6.41 3.68 -14.00
CA ASP A 16 -7.12 2.39 -13.88
C ASP A 16 -7.14 1.46 -15.10
N HIS A 17 -7.14 2.00 -16.32
CA HIS A 17 -7.34 1.28 -17.59
C HIS A 17 -6.28 0.22 -17.91
N ILE A 18 -5.22 0.12 -17.11
CA ILE A 18 -4.10 -0.79 -17.35
C ILE A 18 -3.99 -1.92 -16.34
N LEU A 19 -4.73 -1.92 -15.23
CA LEU A 19 -4.52 -2.90 -14.16
C LEU A 19 -5.46 -4.11 -14.29
N ASN A 20 -4.86 -5.30 -14.15
CA ASN A 20 -5.50 -6.61 -14.02
C ASN A 20 -4.63 -7.47 -13.08
N TRP A 21 -5.12 -8.61 -12.62
CA TRP A 21 -4.40 -9.40 -11.62
C TRP A 21 -3.00 -9.81 -12.08
N ARG A 22 -2.87 -10.26 -13.33
CA ARG A 22 -1.57 -10.63 -13.91
C ARG A 22 -0.58 -9.46 -13.89
N ARG A 23 -1.02 -8.26 -14.27
CA ARG A 23 -0.17 -7.05 -14.28
C ARG A 23 0.17 -6.60 -12.87
N ILE A 24 -0.78 -6.65 -11.93
CA ILE A 24 -0.54 -6.31 -10.52
C ILE A 24 0.51 -7.24 -9.93
N VAL A 25 0.34 -8.56 -10.09
CA VAL A 25 1.30 -9.55 -9.58
C VAL A 25 2.67 -9.36 -10.24
N ASN A 26 2.71 -9.14 -11.55
CA ASN A 26 3.96 -8.86 -12.26
C ASN A 26 4.65 -7.58 -11.75
N ILE A 27 3.88 -6.51 -11.47
CA ILE A 27 4.42 -5.27 -10.90
C ILE A 27 5.06 -5.55 -9.54
N LEU A 28 4.30 -6.19 -8.64
CA LEU A 28 4.74 -6.53 -7.29
C LEU A 28 5.94 -7.48 -7.29
N HIS A 29 5.99 -8.43 -8.22
CA HIS A 29 7.10 -9.37 -8.39
C HIS A 29 8.40 -8.63 -8.77
N ASN A 30 8.34 -7.73 -9.76
CA ASN A 30 9.50 -6.97 -10.20
C ASN A 30 9.99 -5.97 -9.13
N ILE A 31 9.09 -5.25 -8.46
CA ILE A 31 9.52 -4.32 -7.39
C ILE A 31 10.03 -5.08 -6.15
N SER A 32 9.50 -6.26 -5.82
CA SER A 32 10.05 -7.09 -4.73
C SER A 32 11.43 -7.65 -5.07
N TYR A 33 11.68 -8.02 -6.34
CA TYR A 33 13.02 -8.37 -6.82
C TYR A 33 14.01 -7.20 -6.68
N GLY A 34 13.61 -6.01 -7.10
CA GLY A 34 14.42 -4.79 -6.95
C GLY A 34 14.72 -4.48 -5.48
N LEU A 35 13.70 -4.54 -4.62
CA LEU A 35 13.86 -4.29 -3.18
C LEU A 35 14.75 -5.34 -2.51
N SER A 36 14.58 -6.61 -2.88
CA SER A 36 15.43 -7.72 -2.42
C SER A 36 16.90 -7.51 -2.79
N THR A 37 17.15 -6.95 -3.97
CA THR A 37 18.51 -6.59 -4.40
C THR A 37 19.10 -5.47 -3.55
N ILE A 38 18.34 -4.39 -3.29
CA ILE A 38 18.78 -3.31 -2.38
C ILE A 38 19.10 -3.86 -0.99
N HIS A 39 18.21 -4.71 -0.44
CA HIS A 39 18.36 -5.29 0.90
C HIS A 39 19.53 -6.27 1.00
N ARG A 40 19.84 -7.00 -0.08
CA ARG A 40 21.00 -7.91 -0.14
C ARG A 40 22.33 -7.18 -0.05
N GLU A 41 22.42 -5.99 -0.65
CA GLU A 41 23.58 -5.10 -0.53
C GLU A 41 23.65 -4.38 0.83
N ASN A 42 22.78 -4.76 1.78
CA ASN A 42 22.67 -4.17 3.11
C ASN A 42 22.21 -2.71 3.16
N TYR A 43 21.44 -2.28 2.16
CA TYR A 43 20.78 -0.97 2.16
C TYR A 43 19.29 -1.09 2.48
N CYS A 44 18.71 0.02 2.95
CA CYS A 44 17.26 0.26 2.91
C CYS A 44 16.98 1.49 2.02
N HIS A 45 15.85 1.47 1.32
CA HIS A 45 15.43 2.53 0.41
C HIS A 45 15.04 3.82 1.17
N GLY A 46 14.30 3.70 2.27
CA GLY A 46 13.91 4.82 3.13
C GLY A 46 12.70 5.63 2.68
N ASP A 47 12.27 5.50 1.41
CA ASP A 47 11.05 6.14 0.90
C ASP A 47 10.30 5.25 -0.11
N PHE A 48 9.97 4.03 0.31
CA PHE A 48 9.34 3.03 -0.56
C PHE A 48 7.83 3.30 -0.70
N GLN A 49 7.43 3.90 -1.81
CA GLN A 49 6.06 4.28 -2.13
C GLN A 49 5.77 4.27 -3.64
N THR A 50 4.50 4.37 -4.04
CA THR A 50 4.08 4.25 -5.46
C THR A 50 4.57 5.38 -6.37
N SER A 51 4.80 6.60 -5.88
CA SER A 51 5.38 7.68 -6.70
C SER A 51 6.84 7.42 -7.06
N ASN A 52 7.54 6.61 -6.26
CA ASN A 52 8.94 6.27 -6.44
C ASN A 52 9.12 4.97 -7.23
N ILE A 53 8.03 4.41 -7.78
CA ILE A 53 8.05 3.29 -8.72
C ILE A 53 7.72 3.84 -10.10
N LEU A 54 8.72 3.89 -10.98
CA LEU A 54 8.54 4.30 -12.37
C LEU A 54 8.07 3.13 -13.21
N LEU A 55 7.28 3.39 -14.25
CA LEU A 55 6.78 2.37 -15.16
C LEU A 55 7.33 2.56 -16.57
N GLU A 56 7.86 1.48 -17.13
CA GLU A 56 8.25 1.38 -18.54
C GLU A 56 7.30 0.46 -19.30
N SER A 57 6.91 0.86 -20.51
CA SER A 57 6.19 -0.05 -21.42
C SER A 57 7.16 -0.86 -22.28
N TYR A 58 7.10 -2.18 -22.19
CA TYR A 58 7.78 -3.11 -23.09
C TYR A 58 6.76 -3.91 -23.89
N GLY A 59 6.12 -3.25 -24.86
CA GLY A 59 4.98 -3.81 -25.58
C GLY A 59 3.81 -4.10 -24.63
N ASN A 60 3.43 -5.37 -24.47
CA ASN A 60 2.34 -5.80 -23.58
C ASN A 60 2.73 -5.92 -22.10
N TYR A 61 4.02 -5.75 -21.77
CA TYR A 61 4.57 -5.86 -20.42
C TYR A 61 4.85 -4.48 -19.82
N LEU A 62 4.69 -4.38 -18.50
CA LEU A 62 5.10 -3.23 -17.71
C LEU A 62 6.37 -3.60 -16.95
N GLY A 63 7.44 -2.83 -17.13
CA GLY A 63 8.67 -2.96 -16.35
C GLY A 63 8.69 -1.92 -15.25
N PRO A 64 8.25 -2.23 -14.02
CA PRO A 64 8.38 -1.27 -12.93
C PRO A 64 9.83 -1.19 -12.44
N VAL A 65 10.28 0.01 -12.11
CA VAL A 65 11.64 0.27 -11.63
C VAL A 65 11.57 1.13 -10.38
N ILE A 66 12.23 0.67 -9.31
CA ILE A 66 12.39 1.47 -8.09
C ILE A 66 13.30 2.65 -8.41
N SER A 67 12.90 3.84 -7.95
CA SER A 67 13.57 5.11 -8.18
C SER A 67 13.63 5.93 -6.89
N ASP A 68 14.27 7.10 -6.97
CA ASP A 68 14.44 8.03 -5.85
C ASP A 68 15.21 7.44 -4.64
N PHE A 69 16.47 7.13 -4.90
CA PHE A 69 17.42 6.64 -3.90
C PHE A 69 17.99 7.76 -3.00
N GLY A 70 17.41 8.97 -3.00
CA GLY A 70 17.94 10.12 -2.26
C GLY A 70 17.97 9.92 -0.74
N LEU A 71 17.12 9.01 -0.22
CA LEU A 71 17.04 8.64 1.20
C LEU A 71 17.64 7.27 1.51
N CYS A 72 18.17 6.59 0.48
CA CYS A 72 18.76 5.26 0.58
C CYS A 72 20.02 5.31 1.47
N ARG A 73 20.14 4.36 2.40
CA ARG A 73 21.22 4.32 3.38
C ARG A 73 21.57 2.89 3.81
N PRO A 74 22.78 2.64 4.34
CA PRO A 74 23.10 1.35 4.95
C PRO A 74 22.13 1.04 6.09
N ALA A 75 21.62 -0.19 6.13
CA ALA A 75 20.56 -0.60 7.04
C ALA A 75 21.05 -0.79 8.49
N ASP A 76 22.36 -0.83 8.72
CA ASP A 76 23.03 -1.04 10.00
C ASP A 76 23.76 0.21 10.53
N GLN A 77 23.73 1.32 9.78
CA GLN A 77 24.41 2.54 10.16
C GLN A 77 23.45 3.56 10.77
N SER A 78 23.75 4.04 11.98
CA SER A 78 23.01 5.16 12.56
C SER A 78 23.31 6.44 11.81
N SER A 79 22.28 7.20 11.43
CA SER A 79 22.49 8.51 10.85
C SER A 79 22.85 9.54 11.93
N ILE A 80 23.72 10.49 11.57
CA ILE A 80 23.95 11.69 12.40
C ILE A 80 22.73 12.61 12.30
N ASP A 81 22.13 12.68 11.11
CA ASP A 81 20.91 13.44 10.84
C ASP A 81 19.65 12.56 10.93
N LYS A 82 19.01 12.61 12.09
CA LYS A 82 17.76 11.89 12.38
C LYS A 82 16.51 12.56 11.79
N THR A 83 16.66 13.49 10.85
CA THR A 83 15.53 14.15 10.21
C THR A 83 14.73 13.12 9.41
N LEU A 84 13.44 13.00 9.76
CA LEU A 84 12.52 12.09 9.11
C LEU A 84 11.91 12.73 7.87
N TYR A 85 12.05 12.05 6.73
CA TYR A 85 11.37 12.39 5.48
C TYR A 85 10.49 11.22 5.04
N GLY A 86 9.36 11.53 4.41
CA GLY A 86 8.51 10.52 3.79
C GLY A 86 7.08 11.03 3.55
N VAL A 87 6.25 10.15 3.00
CA VAL A 87 4.80 10.34 2.92
C VAL A 87 4.15 9.55 4.05
N LEU A 88 3.51 10.26 4.99
CA LEU A 88 3.16 9.77 6.33
C LEU A 88 2.62 8.32 6.38
N PRO A 89 1.61 7.92 5.57
CA PRO A 89 1.11 6.54 5.62
C PRO A 89 2.10 5.44 5.25
N PHE A 90 3.11 5.73 4.43
CA PHE A 90 4.13 4.78 3.98
C PHE A 90 5.27 4.62 4.99
N VAL A 91 5.35 5.50 5.98
CA VAL A 91 6.40 5.46 7.01
C VAL A 91 5.99 4.50 8.12
N ALA A 92 6.86 3.54 8.42
CA ALA A 92 6.62 2.52 9.44
C ALA A 92 6.48 3.14 10.86
N PRO A 93 5.66 2.56 11.75
CA PRO A 93 5.39 3.12 13.07
C PRO A 93 6.65 3.29 13.93
N GLU A 94 7.60 2.37 13.85
CA GLU A 94 8.89 2.48 14.55
C GLU A 94 9.71 3.67 14.04
N VAL A 95 9.65 3.96 12.74
CA VAL A 95 10.36 5.08 12.12
C VAL A 95 9.71 6.41 12.49
N LEU A 96 8.37 6.47 12.53
CA LEU A 96 7.63 7.64 13.05
C LEU A 96 8.02 7.97 14.49
N ARG A 97 8.38 6.97 15.29
CA ARG A 97 8.87 7.11 16.68
C ARG A 97 10.34 7.49 16.78
N GLY A 98 11.02 7.67 15.66
CA GLY A 98 12.42 8.12 15.60
C GLY A 98 13.45 6.99 15.60
N ILE A 99 13.04 5.75 15.33
CA ILE A 99 13.98 4.69 14.95
C ILE A 99 14.41 4.93 13.49
N GLU A 100 15.65 4.60 13.16
CA GLU A 100 16.18 4.73 11.80
C GLU A 100 15.40 3.83 10.81
N PHE A 101 15.44 4.20 9.53
CA PHE A 101 14.94 3.33 8.48
C PHE A 101 15.70 2.00 8.46
N THR A 102 14.97 0.93 8.20
CA THR A 102 15.48 -0.44 8.14
C THR A 102 14.91 -1.17 6.92
N LYS A 103 15.46 -2.35 6.62
CA LYS A 103 14.88 -3.25 5.61
C LYS A 103 13.41 -3.57 5.93
N ALA A 104 13.07 -3.76 7.21
CA ALA A 104 11.72 -4.04 7.65
C ALA A 104 10.77 -2.84 7.51
N SER A 105 11.28 -1.59 7.60
CA SER A 105 10.45 -0.41 7.35
C SER A 105 10.15 -0.21 5.86
N ASP A 106 11.07 -0.59 4.96
CA ASP A 106 10.75 -0.60 3.53
C ASP A 106 9.63 -1.61 3.22
N VAL A 107 9.64 -2.77 3.88
CA VAL A 107 8.58 -3.79 3.74
C VAL A 107 7.22 -3.26 4.22
N TYR A 108 7.19 -2.44 5.27
CA TYR A 108 5.97 -1.74 5.67
C TYR A 108 5.46 -0.84 4.53
N GLY A 109 6.36 -0.06 3.92
CA GLY A 109 6.05 0.76 2.73
C GLY A 109 5.54 -0.09 1.56
N PHE A 110 6.11 -1.29 1.35
CA PHE A 110 5.62 -2.25 0.36
C PHE A 110 4.17 -2.67 0.62
N GLY A 111 3.80 -2.92 1.88
CA GLY A 111 2.40 -3.20 2.25
C GLY A 111 1.45 -2.04 1.91
N MET A 112 1.90 -0.80 2.09
CA MET A 112 1.12 0.39 1.73
C MET A 112 1.03 0.60 0.22
N VAL A 113 2.07 0.21 -0.54
CA VAL A 113 2.02 0.12 -2.01
C VAL A 113 0.97 -0.89 -2.48
N MET A 114 0.93 -2.08 -1.87
CA MET A 114 -0.09 -3.08 -2.16
C MET A 114 -1.50 -2.53 -1.90
N LEU A 115 -1.69 -1.84 -0.78
CA LEU A 115 -2.97 -1.23 -0.44
C LEU A 115 -3.39 -0.14 -1.44
N GLU A 116 -2.47 0.74 -1.83
CA GLU A 116 -2.78 1.81 -2.79
C GLU A 116 -3.18 1.22 -4.16
N ILE A 117 -2.55 0.13 -4.59
CA ILE A 117 -2.92 -0.59 -5.82
C ILE A 117 -4.35 -1.14 -5.73
N ILE A 118 -4.69 -1.84 -4.65
CA ILE A 118 -6.00 -2.52 -4.55
C ILE A 118 -7.15 -1.52 -4.36
N CYS A 119 -6.93 -0.44 -3.60
CA CYS A 119 -7.94 0.59 -3.33
C CYS A 119 -8.08 1.61 -4.47
N GLY A 120 -7.04 1.82 -5.27
CA GLY A 120 -7.01 2.89 -6.26
C GLY A 120 -6.78 4.30 -5.68
N ASN A 121 -6.62 4.41 -4.36
CA ASN A 121 -6.47 5.65 -3.61
C ASN A 121 -5.37 5.50 -2.55
N VAL A 122 -4.82 6.64 -2.12
CA VAL A 122 -3.79 6.65 -1.09
C VAL A 122 -4.29 6.08 0.24
N PRO A 123 -3.42 5.40 1.02
CA PRO A 123 -3.79 4.93 2.36
C PRO A 123 -4.25 6.07 3.28
N PHE A 124 -5.32 5.88 4.04
CA PHE A 124 -5.93 6.90 4.90
C PHE A 124 -6.41 8.16 4.16
N ALA A 125 -6.96 8.02 2.95
CA ALA A 125 -7.47 9.12 2.14
C ALA A 125 -8.54 9.99 2.86
N ASP A 126 -9.25 9.44 3.84
CA ASP A 126 -10.26 10.12 4.67
C ASP A 126 -9.67 10.96 5.82
N ARG A 127 -8.36 10.85 6.06
CA ARG A 127 -7.67 11.46 7.21
C ARG A 127 -6.66 12.53 6.78
N ASP A 128 -6.47 13.51 7.65
CA ASP A 128 -5.39 14.48 7.45
C ASP A 128 -4.03 13.86 7.77
N TYR A 129 -3.02 14.20 6.96
CA TYR A 129 -1.66 13.70 7.18
C TYR A 129 -0.94 14.57 8.20
N ASP A 130 -1.36 14.42 9.45
CA ASP A 130 -0.92 15.17 10.61
C ASP A 130 -0.39 14.25 11.73
N ILE A 131 -0.08 14.85 12.88
CA ILE A 131 0.39 14.10 14.05
C ILE A 131 -0.66 13.14 14.62
N HIS A 132 -1.97 13.42 14.48
CA HIS A 132 -3.01 12.55 15.00
C HIS A 132 -3.06 11.25 14.22
N LEU A 133 -2.96 11.31 12.89
CA LEU A 133 -2.82 10.11 12.07
C LEU A 133 -1.51 9.36 12.40
N ALA A 134 -0.40 10.07 12.58
CA ALA A 134 0.87 9.46 12.97
C ALA A 134 0.76 8.71 14.31
N LEU A 135 0.05 9.28 15.29
CA LEU A 135 -0.21 8.67 16.59
C LEU A 135 -1.09 7.42 16.47
N ASP A 136 -2.16 7.49 15.68
CA ASP A 136 -3.06 6.38 15.41
C ASP A 136 -2.32 5.20 14.76
N ILE A 137 -1.47 5.45 13.75
CA ILE A 137 -0.61 4.45 13.12
C ILE A 137 0.32 3.78 14.15
N CYS A 138 0.93 4.58 15.04
CA CYS A 138 1.79 4.08 16.12
C CYS A 138 1.03 3.25 17.16
N LYS A 139 -0.27 3.52 17.36
CA LYS A 139 -1.18 2.73 18.21
C LYS A 139 -1.73 1.48 17.53
N GLY A 140 -1.38 1.26 16.26
CA GLY A 140 -1.78 0.06 15.51
C GLY A 140 -2.96 0.27 14.57
N GLU A 141 -3.45 1.50 14.39
CA GLU A 141 -4.46 1.77 13.36
C GLU A 141 -3.89 1.41 11.98
N ARG A 142 -4.71 0.75 11.16
CA ARG A 142 -4.39 0.37 9.78
C ARG A 142 -5.59 0.74 8.90
N PRO A 143 -5.36 1.04 7.61
CA PRO A 143 -6.47 1.28 6.70
C PRO A 143 -7.36 0.04 6.56
N PRO A 144 -8.66 0.24 6.27
CA PRO A 144 -9.55 -0.87 5.97
C PRO A 144 -9.08 -1.58 4.70
N ILE A 145 -9.16 -2.91 4.71
CA ILE A 145 -8.91 -3.73 3.52
C ILE A 145 -10.26 -3.93 2.82
N PRO A 146 -10.39 -3.59 1.54
CA PRO A 146 -11.64 -3.80 0.82
C PRO A 146 -12.01 -5.29 0.75
N GLU A 147 -13.29 -5.59 0.89
CA GLU A 147 -13.83 -6.97 0.91
C GLU A 147 -13.50 -7.77 -0.36
N TYR A 148 -13.42 -7.10 -1.51
CA TYR A 148 -13.09 -7.72 -2.79
C TYR A 148 -11.62 -8.17 -2.91
N THR A 149 -10.75 -7.77 -1.99
CA THR A 149 -9.31 -8.10 -2.03
C THR A 149 -9.11 -9.61 -2.01
N PRO A 150 -8.36 -10.20 -2.96
CA PRO A 150 -8.01 -11.62 -2.92
C PRO A 150 -7.35 -12.01 -1.59
N GLU A 151 -7.73 -13.12 -0.98
CA GLU A 151 -7.22 -13.51 0.36
C GLU A 151 -5.69 -13.60 0.40
N PRO A 152 -5.00 -14.28 -0.56
CA PRO A 152 -3.54 -14.40 -0.53
C PRO A 152 -2.85 -13.04 -0.58
N TYR A 153 -3.46 -12.08 -1.30
CA TYR A 153 -3.00 -10.70 -1.39
C TYR A 153 -3.16 -9.97 -0.05
N ALA A 154 -4.36 -10.05 0.55
CA ALA A 154 -4.66 -9.43 1.83
C ALA A 154 -3.78 -9.99 2.96
N ALA A 155 -3.56 -11.31 2.99
CA ALA A 155 -2.71 -11.97 3.98
C ALA A 155 -1.25 -11.50 3.88
N LEU A 156 -0.69 -11.42 2.66
CA LEU A 156 0.67 -10.93 2.44
C LEU A 156 0.79 -9.44 2.82
N MET A 157 -0.15 -8.61 2.35
CA MET A 157 -0.22 -7.19 2.69
C MET A 157 -0.28 -6.95 4.21
N LYS A 158 -1.07 -7.75 4.93
CA LYS A 158 -1.15 -7.69 6.40
C LYS A 158 0.16 -8.01 7.09
N ARG A 159 0.88 -9.03 6.60
CA ARG A 159 2.20 -9.38 7.13
C ARG A 159 3.22 -8.27 6.88
N CYS A 160 3.15 -7.57 5.76
CA CYS A 160 4.05 -6.46 5.45
C CYS A 160 3.97 -5.31 6.47
N TRP A 161 2.79 -5.01 7.02
CA TRP A 161 2.59 -3.92 7.97
C TRP A 161 2.39 -4.36 9.42
N ASP A 162 2.86 -5.56 9.77
CA ASP A 162 2.84 -6.09 11.14
C ASP A 162 3.49 -5.05 12.09
N PRO A 163 2.88 -4.78 13.27
CA PRO A 163 3.43 -3.82 14.23
C PRO A 163 4.83 -4.21 14.72
N ILE A 164 5.18 -5.50 14.70
CA ILE A 164 6.50 -6.00 15.09
C ILE A 164 7.36 -6.13 13.82
N PRO A 165 8.43 -5.32 13.65
CA PRO A 165 9.23 -5.33 12.41
C PRO A 165 9.81 -6.69 12.04
N THR A 166 10.17 -7.51 13.03
CA THR A 166 10.75 -8.85 12.81
C THR A 166 9.72 -9.91 12.38
N LYS A 167 8.42 -9.63 12.47
CA LYS A 167 7.36 -10.51 11.96
C LYS A 167 7.01 -10.23 10.50
N ARG A 168 7.48 -9.11 9.96
CA ARG A 168 7.31 -8.77 8.54
C ARG A 168 8.17 -9.69 7.69
N PRO A 169 7.71 -10.06 6.47
CA PRO A 169 8.54 -10.83 5.56
C PRO A 169 9.77 -10.02 5.15
N THR A 170 10.84 -10.69 4.81
CA THR A 170 11.96 -10.10 4.09
C THR A 170 11.58 -9.81 2.64
N ALA A 171 12.26 -8.86 1.99
CA ALA A 171 12.05 -8.62 0.56
C ALA A 171 12.33 -9.86 -0.32
N GLN A 172 13.22 -10.76 0.13
CA GLN A 172 13.45 -12.03 -0.53
C GLN A 172 12.25 -12.99 -0.42
N GLU A 173 11.59 -13.04 0.74
CA GLU A 173 10.36 -13.83 0.92
C GLU A 173 9.21 -13.25 0.08
N LEU A 174 9.08 -11.91 0.01
CA LEU A 174 8.14 -11.25 -0.90
C LEU A 174 8.37 -11.68 -2.34
N TYR A 175 9.62 -11.56 -2.81
CA TYR A 175 10.00 -11.95 -4.17
C TYR A 175 9.63 -13.41 -4.48
N ARG A 176 9.95 -14.34 -3.59
CA ARG A 176 9.63 -15.77 -3.77
C ARG A 176 8.12 -16.02 -3.77
N GLN A 177 7.40 -15.49 -2.79
CA GLN A 177 5.96 -15.76 -2.64
C GLN A 177 5.16 -15.17 -3.82
N ILE A 178 5.50 -13.95 -4.25
CA ILE A 178 4.82 -13.29 -5.37
C ILE A 178 5.25 -13.92 -6.70
N GLY A 179 6.49 -14.39 -6.82
CA GLY A 179 6.97 -15.15 -7.96
C GLY A 179 6.25 -16.48 -8.15
N ASP A 180 5.84 -17.15 -7.06
CA ASP A 180 4.97 -18.33 -7.15
C ASP A 180 3.61 -17.98 -7.76
N TRP A 181 3.00 -16.85 -7.37
CA TRP A 181 1.76 -16.36 -7.98
C TRP A 181 1.94 -16.01 -9.46
N ASP A 182 3.01 -15.30 -9.80
CA ASP A 182 3.33 -14.88 -11.18
C ASP A 182 3.51 -16.10 -12.09
N THR A 183 4.18 -17.15 -11.59
CA THR A 183 4.40 -18.41 -12.32
C THR A 183 3.07 -19.12 -12.61
N ILE A 184 2.19 -19.20 -11.60
CA ILE A 184 0.86 -19.82 -11.72
C ILE A 184 0.01 -19.05 -12.73
N LEU A 185 -0.08 -17.72 -12.59
CA LEU A 185 -0.90 -16.88 -13.46
C LEU A 185 -0.37 -16.79 -14.90
N SER A 186 0.94 -16.98 -15.08
CA SER A 186 1.56 -17.04 -16.41
C SER A 186 1.46 -18.42 -17.06
N LYS A 187 0.91 -19.42 -16.37
CA LYS A 187 0.72 -20.80 -16.86
C LYS A 187 2.03 -21.48 -17.28
N PHE A 188 3.12 -21.19 -16.57
CA PHE A 188 4.39 -21.90 -16.75
C PHE A 188 4.36 -23.29 -16.08
N GLU A 189 5.40 -24.08 -16.30
CA GLU A 189 5.60 -25.34 -15.58
C GLU A 189 5.70 -25.09 -14.07
N LEU A 190 4.96 -25.90 -13.30
CA LEU A 190 4.83 -25.72 -11.86
C LEU A 190 5.63 -26.79 -11.11
N ASN A 191 6.26 -26.40 -10.01
CA ASN A 191 6.82 -27.34 -9.04
C ASN A 191 5.75 -27.79 -8.01
N ASP A 192 6.07 -28.78 -7.19
CA ASP A 192 5.13 -29.35 -6.20
C ASP A 192 4.51 -28.31 -5.26
N LYS A 193 5.30 -27.33 -4.80
CA LYS A 193 4.82 -26.24 -3.94
C LYS A 193 3.79 -25.37 -4.66
N GLN A 194 4.05 -25.03 -5.93
CA GLN A 194 3.14 -24.22 -6.75
C GLN A 194 1.88 -25.00 -7.11
N ILE A 195 1.99 -26.30 -7.40
CA ILE A 195 0.85 -27.18 -7.63
C ILE A 195 -0.09 -27.20 -6.42
N ALA A 196 0.47 -27.26 -5.20
CA ALA A 196 -0.31 -27.31 -3.97
C ALA A 196 -1.20 -26.08 -3.75
N ILE A 197 -0.77 -24.89 -4.20
CA ILE A 197 -1.52 -23.63 -4.05
C ILE A 197 -2.24 -23.19 -5.33
N LYS A 198 -2.00 -23.87 -6.47
CA LYS A 198 -2.46 -23.46 -7.79
C LYS A 198 -3.95 -23.14 -7.84
N LEU A 199 -4.80 -24.07 -7.37
CA LEU A 199 -6.25 -23.96 -7.44
C LEU A 199 -6.76 -22.76 -6.64
N GLU A 200 -6.15 -22.48 -5.49
CA GLU A 200 -6.49 -21.33 -4.66
C GLU A 200 -6.13 -20.02 -5.36
N ILE A 201 -4.90 -19.92 -5.89
CA ILE A 201 -4.43 -18.73 -6.60
C ILE A 201 -5.25 -18.47 -7.87
N GLU A 202 -5.51 -19.48 -8.70
CA GLU A 202 -6.34 -19.33 -9.90
C GLU A 202 -7.78 -18.90 -9.58
N ARG A 203 -8.33 -19.36 -8.46
CA ARG A 203 -9.67 -18.97 -7.99
C ARG A 203 -9.70 -17.52 -7.49
N GLU A 204 -8.77 -17.15 -6.61
CA GLU A 204 -8.72 -15.83 -5.96
C GLU A 204 -8.32 -14.71 -6.93
N PHE A 205 -7.49 -15.00 -7.93
CA PHE A 205 -7.10 -14.09 -9.00
C PHE A 205 -7.83 -14.39 -10.32
N SER A 206 -9.07 -14.89 -10.23
CA SER A 206 -9.92 -15.19 -11.38
C SER A 206 -10.47 -13.92 -12.04
N GLN A 207 -10.95 -14.06 -13.29
CA GLN A 207 -11.58 -12.96 -14.02
C GLN A 207 -12.84 -12.44 -13.31
N GLU A 208 -13.65 -13.33 -12.74
CA GLU A 208 -14.85 -12.95 -11.96
C GLU A 208 -14.48 -12.04 -10.78
N ARG A 209 -13.44 -12.41 -10.02
CA ARG A 209 -12.93 -11.58 -8.91
C ARG A 209 -12.35 -10.25 -9.40
N GLU A 210 -11.71 -10.25 -10.57
CA GLU A 210 -11.21 -9.01 -11.19
C GLU A 210 -12.35 -8.07 -11.58
N ASP A 211 -13.42 -8.60 -12.16
CA ASP A 211 -14.58 -7.82 -12.58
C ASP A 211 -15.30 -7.21 -11.36
N MET A 212 -15.48 -8.00 -10.29
CA MET A 212 -16.01 -7.52 -9.00
C MET A 212 -15.14 -6.40 -8.42
N TRP A 213 -13.83 -6.56 -8.46
CA TRP A 213 -12.88 -5.55 -7.97
C TRP A 213 -12.99 -4.23 -8.76
N LYS A 214 -13.00 -4.32 -10.09
CA LYS A 214 -13.13 -3.13 -10.97
C LYS A 214 -14.48 -2.44 -10.78
N GLU A 215 -15.57 -3.20 -10.70
CA GLU A 215 -16.90 -2.65 -10.44
C GLU A 215 -16.94 -1.92 -9.09
N ALA A 216 -16.44 -2.55 -8.02
CA ALA A 216 -16.41 -1.93 -6.71
C ALA A 216 -15.60 -0.62 -6.72
N ARG A 217 -14.46 -0.56 -7.43
CA ARG A 217 -13.66 0.67 -7.55
C ARG A 217 -14.39 1.80 -8.28
N LEU A 218 -15.23 1.49 -9.26
CA LEU A 218 -16.06 2.50 -9.94
C LEU A 218 -17.15 3.08 -9.03
N THR A 219 -17.63 2.28 -8.05
CA THR A 219 -18.67 2.72 -7.11
C THR A 219 -18.15 3.54 -5.93
N ILE A 220 -16.83 3.52 -5.69
CA ILE A 220 -16.20 4.36 -4.68
C ILE A 220 -16.20 5.80 -5.20
N ASN A 221 -17.09 6.64 -4.68
CA ASN A 221 -17.00 8.08 -4.91
C ASN A 221 -15.62 8.55 -4.45
N PRO A 222 -14.81 9.17 -5.32
CA PRO A 222 -13.52 9.69 -4.90
C PRO A 222 -13.78 10.77 -3.86
N HIS A 223 -13.45 10.48 -2.60
CA HIS A 223 -13.39 11.51 -1.59
C HIS A 223 -12.36 12.54 -2.05
N PRO A 224 -12.71 13.83 -2.13
CA PRO A 224 -11.73 14.84 -2.48
C PRO A 224 -10.59 14.75 -1.49
N LEU A 225 -9.37 14.62 -2.01
CA LEU A 225 -8.16 14.62 -1.19
C LEU A 225 -8.19 15.86 -0.29
N LYS A 226 -7.98 15.66 1.01
CA LYS A 226 -7.90 16.78 1.95
C LYS A 226 -6.70 17.64 1.61
N HIS A 227 -6.72 18.92 2.00
CA HIS A 227 -5.65 19.88 1.67
C HIS A 227 -4.24 19.39 2.09
N SER A 228 -4.14 18.63 3.19
CA SER A 228 -2.89 18.01 3.68
C SER A 228 -2.29 16.95 2.74
N GLN A 229 -3.08 16.47 1.76
CA GLN A 229 -2.75 15.47 0.75
C GLN A 229 -2.49 16.08 -0.64
N ASN A 230 -2.59 17.41 -0.79
CA ASN A 230 -2.41 18.10 -2.09
C ASN A 230 -0.98 18.04 -2.65
N SER A 231 0.00 17.63 -1.84
CA SER A 231 1.35 17.26 -2.29
C SER A 231 1.73 15.94 -1.64
N LEU A 232 1.39 14.81 -2.27
CA LEU A 232 1.83 13.45 -1.91
C LEU A 232 3.31 13.23 -2.28
N THR A 233 4.14 14.20 -1.91
CA THR A 233 5.58 14.19 -2.09
C THR A 233 6.23 13.96 -0.74
N SER A 234 7.39 13.32 -0.75
CA SER A 234 8.20 13.16 0.45
C SER A 234 8.45 14.51 1.11
N LYS A 235 8.14 14.63 2.40
CA LYS A 235 8.32 15.86 3.17
C LYS A 235 8.87 15.55 4.55
N ARG A 236 9.45 16.56 5.19
CA ARG A 236 9.94 16.45 6.56
C ARG A 236 8.77 16.22 7.54
N LEU A 237 8.89 15.22 8.40
CA LEU A 237 7.88 14.83 9.39
C LEU A 237 8.40 15.05 10.82
N GLU A 238 8.02 16.18 11.42
CA GLU A 238 8.50 16.61 12.75
C GLU A 238 7.66 16.07 13.91
N TYR A 239 7.31 14.78 13.89
CA TYR A 239 6.39 14.21 14.89
C TYR A 239 7.08 13.42 15.99
N SER A 240 8.28 12.88 15.77
CA SER A 240 8.90 11.85 16.63
C SER A 240 8.97 12.22 18.12
N LYS A 241 9.47 13.42 18.46
CA LYS A 241 9.56 13.90 19.85
C LYS A 241 8.17 13.98 20.51
N GLN A 242 7.20 14.55 19.81
CA GLN A 242 5.85 14.75 20.34
C GLN A 242 5.08 13.42 20.42
N LEU A 243 5.27 12.51 19.45
CA LEU A 243 4.69 11.17 19.45
C LEU A 243 5.17 10.35 20.65
N ASN A 244 6.48 10.33 20.92
CA ASN A 244 7.00 9.60 22.08
C ASN A 244 6.41 10.14 23.39
N GLN A 245 6.31 11.47 23.55
CA GLN A 245 5.65 12.07 24.71
C GLN A 245 4.16 11.69 24.84
N LEU A 246 3.43 11.59 23.72
CA LEU A 246 2.00 11.24 23.73
C LEU A 246 1.77 9.74 23.99
N LEU A 247 2.67 8.88 23.49
CA LEU A 247 2.60 7.44 23.69
C LEU A 247 2.99 7.04 25.12
N ASP A 248 3.99 7.71 25.71
CA ASP A 248 4.46 7.41 27.08
C ASP A 248 3.45 7.79 28.17
N LYS A 249 2.54 8.73 27.88
CA LYS A 249 1.59 9.25 28.88
C LYS A 249 0.41 8.32 29.18
N ASN A 250 0.16 7.26 28.40
CA ASN A 250 -1.04 6.40 28.54
C ASN A 250 -2.37 7.19 28.68
N ASP A 251 -2.42 8.45 28.26
CA ASP A 251 -3.60 9.30 28.40
C ASP A 251 -4.56 8.99 27.26
N THR A 252 -5.35 7.94 27.44
CA THR A 252 -6.56 7.68 26.65
C THR A 252 -7.60 8.79 26.85
N THR A 253 -7.55 9.53 27.96
CA THR A 253 -8.62 10.45 28.40
C THR A 253 -8.73 11.73 27.55
N THR A 254 -7.63 12.26 27.02
CA THR A 254 -7.64 13.52 26.25
C THR A 254 -7.94 13.33 24.77
N TYR A 255 -7.83 12.09 24.25
CA TYR A 255 -7.94 11.78 22.82
C TYR A 255 -9.40 11.66 22.34
N TYR A 256 -10.31 11.18 23.20
CA TYR A 256 -11.71 10.93 22.83
C TYR A 256 -12.64 12.14 23.03
N THR A 257 -12.17 13.21 23.67
CA THR A 257 -13.04 14.36 24.00
C THR A 257 -13.37 15.24 22.76
N THR A 258 -12.74 14.99 21.61
CA THR A 258 -12.96 15.77 20.37
C THR A 258 -13.56 15.00 19.19
N ARG A 259 -13.90 13.71 19.31
CA ARG A 259 -14.46 12.95 18.17
C ARG A 259 -15.91 12.52 18.38
N GLN A 260 -16.83 13.28 17.81
CA GLN A 260 -18.14 12.78 17.41
C GLN A 260 -17.94 11.99 16.11
N PHE A 261 -17.88 10.66 16.21
CA PHE A 261 -17.79 9.79 15.03
C PHE A 261 -19.19 9.60 14.42
N ASP A 262 -19.35 9.96 13.15
CA ASP A 262 -20.47 9.51 12.35
C ASP A 262 -20.11 8.13 11.75
N MET A 263 -20.64 7.07 12.36
CA MET A 263 -20.41 5.68 11.93
C MET A 263 -21.11 5.32 10.60
N SER A 264 -21.79 6.27 9.94
CA SER A 264 -22.48 6.02 8.67
C SER A 264 -21.56 5.94 7.44
N ILE A 265 -20.26 6.27 7.57
CA ILE A 265 -19.39 6.55 6.41
C ILE A 265 -18.55 5.35 5.95
N CYS A 266 -18.44 4.27 6.75
CA CYS A 266 -17.48 3.19 6.47
C CYS A 266 -18.07 1.91 5.89
N HIS A 267 -19.37 1.84 5.62
CA HIS A 267 -20.00 0.74 4.89
C HIS A 267 -21.03 1.35 3.93
N PRO A 268 -20.72 1.57 2.64
CA PRO A 268 -21.80 1.69 1.69
C PRO A 268 -22.54 0.35 1.75
N LYS A 269 -23.74 0.33 2.35
CA LYS A 269 -24.65 -0.78 2.14
C LYS A 269 -24.77 -0.95 0.62
N LEU A 270 -24.45 -2.13 0.11
CA LEU A 270 -24.77 -2.50 -1.26
C LEU A 270 -26.25 -2.20 -1.46
N LYS A 271 -26.56 -1.18 -2.29
CA LYS A 271 -27.95 -0.86 -2.61
C LYS A 271 -28.56 -2.07 -3.31
N THR A 272 -29.76 -2.47 -2.94
CA THR A 272 -30.44 -3.56 -3.63
C THR A 272 -30.80 -3.13 -5.06
N LYS A 273 -30.99 -4.09 -5.97
CA LYS A 273 -31.40 -3.79 -7.35
C LYS A 273 -32.72 -2.99 -7.44
N GLU A 274 -33.55 -3.07 -6.41
CA GLU A 274 -34.80 -2.33 -6.27
C GLU A 274 -34.53 -0.85 -5.93
N GLU A 275 -33.61 -0.56 -5.01
CA GLU A 275 -33.23 0.81 -4.63
C GLU A 275 -32.59 1.58 -5.79
N ILE A 276 -31.83 0.90 -6.66
CA ILE A 276 -31.21 1.50 -7.85
C ILE A 276 -32.25 1.81 -8.95
N SER A 277 -33.30 1.00 -9.05
CA SER A 277 -34.38 1.23 -10.02
C SER A 277 -35.27 2.40 -9.60
N GLN A 278 -35.55 2.55 -8.31
CA GLN A 278 -36.38 3.64 -7.79
C GLN A 278 -35.74 5.03 -8.00
N GLU A 279 -34.42 5.16 -7.75
CA GLU A 279 -33.68 6.42 -8.00
C GLU A 279 -33.61 6.81 -9.48
N ARG A 280 -33.74 5.82 -10.38
CA ARG A 280 -33.79 6.08 -11.83
C ARG A 280 -35.17 6.60 -12.27
N GLU A 281 -36.26 6.21 -11.62
CA GLU A 281 -37.59 6.73 -11.95
C GLU A 281 -37.81 8.15 -11.40
N ASP A 282 -37.26 8.46 -10.23
CA ASP A 282 -37.42 9.78 -9.61
C ASP A 282 -36.54 10.87 -10.26
N LYS A 283 -35.55 10.50 -11.06
CA LYS A 283 -34.71 11.45 -11.83
C LYS A 283 -35.35 11.95 -13.12
N TRP A 284 -36.50 11.40 -13.51
CA TRP A 284 -37.20 11.73 -14.76
C TRP A 284 -38.68 12.12 -14.54
N LYS A 285 -39.05 12.45 -13.30
CA LYS A 285 -40.31 13.14 -12.94
C LYS A 285 -40.00 14.56 -12.51
#